data_AF-A0A3D1QWW8-F1
#
_entry.id   AF-A0A3D1QWW8-F1
#
_cell.length_a   1.000
_cell.length_b   1.000
_cell.length_c   1.000
_cell.angle_alpha   90.00
_cell.angle_beta   90.00
_cell.angle_gamma   90.00
#
_symmetry.space_group_name_H-M   'P 1'
#
loop_
_entity.id
_entity.type
_entity.pdbx_description
1 polymer ?
#
loop_
_entity_poly.entity_id
_entity_poly.type
_entity_poly.pdbx_seq_one_letter_code
_entity_poly.pdbx_strand_id
1 'polypeptide(L)'
;LAGAGERALTNYLHLFESLLEELGRARLALPEIIAGLRALRDGRRCPRGENGNMQRLESERDAVQLLSMHMSKGLEAPVVFLVGGLYEKGGGDGAVFHDEDGRRVLYLAKPSKALKAQIEREGEQENERLLYVALTRAKARLYLPMVTAVDEEGRQLPPPRLSGSYRKVNNRLFTISSEEDEKGARLFAFEEVSCEAAAAPGPADLAPLAALEPRPELLEERDPEAEYARLRAGHAGYFVTSYSRMGHEAGADEEREATAGEACEYVAPGPDELPGGANTGIYLHDLLAE
;
A
#
# COMPACT_ATOMS: atom_id res chain seq x y z
N LEU A 1 -5.07 10.26 29.06
CA LEU A 1 -3.87 10.97 29.57
C LEU A 1 -2.63 10.08 29.73
N ALA A 2 -2.75 8.74 29.83
CA ALA A 2 -1.59 7.83 29.96
C ALA A 2 -0.72 7.71 28.68
N GLY A 3 -1.31 7.74 27.48
CA GLY A 3 -0.57 7.50 26.22
C GLY A 3 0.40 8.60 25.77
N ALA A 4 0.26 9.84 26.26
CA ALA A 4 1.18 10.92 25.88
C ALA A 4 2.54 10.83 26.61
N GLY A 5 2.51 10.39 27.88
CA GLY A 5 3.72 10.22 28.68
C GLY A 5 4.56 9.00 28.24
N GLU A 6 3.89 7.92 27.88
CA GLU A 6 4.53 6.70 27.36
C GLU A 6 5.22 6.95 26.02
N ARG A 7 4.53 7.61 25.08
CA ARG A 7 5.13 8.02 23.79
C ARG A 7 6.33 8.93 23.98
N ALA A 8 6.22 9.93 24.86
CA ALA A 8 7.33 10.82 25.15
C ALA A 8 8.54 10.04 25.69
N LEU A 9 8.32 9.12 26.63
CA LEU A 9 9.38 8.30 27.20
C LEU A 9 10.06 7.41 26.15
N THR A 10 9.28 6.72 25.31
CA THR A 10 9.81 5.88 24.23
C THR A 10 10.61 6.70 23.22
N ASN A 11 10.14 7.90 22.88
CA ASN A 11 10.86 8.81 21.99
C ASN A 11 12.20 9.25 22.59
N TYR A 12 12.22 9.58 23.88
CA TYR A 12 13.47 9.93 24.56
C TYR A 12 14.44 8.74 24.63
N LEU A 13 13.96 7.54 24.96
CA LEU A 13 14.77 6.32 24.98
C LEU A 13 15.40 6.04 23.62
N HIS A 14 14.63 6.09 22.54
CA HIS A 14 15.16 5.92 21.18
C HIS A 14 16.19 6.98 20.79
N LEU A 15 15.95 8.24 21.18
CA LEU A 15 16.90 9.32 20.95
C LEU A 15 18.21 9.02 21.68
N PHE A 16 18.15 8.56 22.93
CA PHE A 16 19.34 8.15 23.67
C PHE A 16 20.04 6.95 23.06
N GLU A 17 19.32 5.91 22.64
CA GLU A 17 19.90 4.74 21.95
C GLU A 17 20.65 5.16 20.68
N SER A 18 20.03 6.02 19.87
CA SER A 18 20.64 6.54 18.63
C SER A 18 21.91 7.34 18.92
N LEU A 19 21.88 8.19 19.95
CA LEU A 19 23.06 8.95 20.38
C LEU A 19 24.17 8.03 20.92
N LEU A 20 23.81 7.00 21.70
CA LEU A 20 24.76 6.02 22.24
C LEU A 20 25.42 5.20 21.13
N GLU A 21 24.69 4.83 20.09
CA GLU A 21 25.24 4.14 18.92
C GLU A 21 26.23 5.03 18.15
N GLU A 22 25.93 6.32 17.98
CA GLU A 22 26.85 7.28 17.36
C GLU A 22 28.11 7.49 18.20
N LEU A 23 27.96 7.62 19.52
CA LEU A 23 29.06 7.72 20.47
C LEU A 23 29.98 6.50 20.40
N GLY A 24 29.41 5.30 20.40
CA GLY A 24 30.14 4.03 20.36
C GLY A 24 30.94 3.85 19.07
N ARG A 25 30.43 4.35 17.93
CA ARG A 25 31.09 4.22 16.62
C ARG A 25 32.15 5.28 16.36
N ALA A 26 31.87 6.55 16.69
CA ALA A 26 32.70 7.67 16.26
C ALA A 26 33.55 8.29 17.37
N ARG A 27 33.48 7.78 18.61
CA ARG A 27 34.20 8.34 19.79
C ARG A 27 34.02 9.86 19.91
N LEU A 28 32.81 10.32 19.66
CA LEU A 28 32.49 11.74 19.61
C LEU A 28 32.63 12.39 20.98
N ALA A 29 33.19 13.59 21.01
CA ALA A 29 33.18 14.45 22.18
C ALA A 29 31.81 15.15 22.33
N LEU A 30 31.49 15.59 23.55
CA LEU A 30 30.23 16.27 23.87
C LEU A 30 29.87 17.44 22.92
N PRO A 31 30.81 18.29 22.46
CA PRO A 31 30.49 19.36 21.52
C PRO A 31 29.98 18.86 20.15
N GLU A 32 30.49 17.72 19.68
CA GLU A 32 30.12 17.13 18.40
C GLU A 32 28.71 16.52 18.46
N ILE A 33 28.34 15.96 19.62
CA ILE A 33 26.97 15.48 19.90
C ILE A 33 25.99 16.65 19.88
N ILE A 34 26.33 17.76 20.56
CA ILE A 34 25.48 18.96 20.60
C ILE A 34 25.32 19.55 19.21
N ALA A 35 26.39 19.60 18.41
CA ALA A 35 26.32 20.03 17.02
C ALA A 35 25.43 19.10 16.18
N GLY A 36 25.55 17.78 16.36
CA GLY A 36 24.71 16.77 15.72
C GLY A 36 23.23 16.93 16.07
N LEU A 37 22.89 17.09 17.36
CA LEU A 37 21.51 17.32 17.81
C LEU A 37 20.93 18.63 17.28
N ARG A 38 21.73 19.71 17.24
CA ARG A 38 21.30 20.96 16.61
C ARG A 38 21.04 20.77 15.12
N ALA A 39 21.90 20.03 14.42
CA ALA A 39 21.71 19.74 13.00
C ALA A 39 20.44 18.89 12.76
N LEU A 40 20.13 17.93 13.64
CA LEU A 40 18.89 17.16 13.61
C LEU A 40 17.66 18.05 13.83
N ARG A 41 17.67 18.87 14.88
CA ARG A 41 16.61 19.83 15.19
C ARG A 41 16.37 20.83 14.06
N ASP A 42 17.46 21.32 13.46
CA ASP A 42 17.42 22.30 12.37
C ASP A 42 17.13 21.66 11.01
N GLY A 43 16.89 20.35 10.94
CA GLY A 43 16.62 19.60 9.70
C GLY A 43 17.82 19.52 8.73
N ARG A 44 19.02 19.90 9.18
CA ARG A 44 20.26 19.83 8.39
C ARG A 44 20.89 18.43 8.38
N ARG A 45 20.37 17.53 9.22
CA ARG A 45 20.79 16.14 9.35
C ARG A 45 19.55 15.28 9.55
N CYS A 46 19.53 14.08 8.96
CA CYS A 46 18.56 13.05 9.29
C CYS A 46 19.21 12.00 10.20
N PRO A 47 18.49 11.46 11.19
CA PRO A 47 18.96 10.33 11.99
C PRO A 47 19.40 9.15 11.10
N ARG A 48 20.50 8.49 11.49
CA ARG A 48 21.02 7.32 10.75
C ARG A 48 20.17 6.09 11.09
N GLY A 49 19.76 5.33 10.08
CA GLY A 49 18.90 4.15 10.25
C GLY A 49 17.41 4.41 10.00
N GLU A 50 17.04 5.65 9.64
CA GLU A 50 15.66 6.00 9.28
C GLU A 50 15.27 5.45 7.89
N ASN A 51 14.89 4.18 7.86
CA ASN A 51 13.81 3.76 6.97
C ASN A 51 12.47 4.10 7.63
N GLY A 52 12.20 5.38 7.91
CA GLY A 52 10.88 5.93 8.24
C GLY A 52 10.10 5.43 9.47
N ASN A 53 10.44 4.28 10.06
CA ASN A 53 9.68 3.66 11.15
C ASN A 53 10.42 3.83 12.46
N MET A 54 10.35 5.05 13.00
CA MET A 54 10.75 5.34 14.37
C MET A 54 9.58 5.06 15.33
N GLN A 55 9.02 3.85 15.29
CA GLN A 55 7.99 3.44 16.23
C GLN A 55 8.12 1.94 16.52
N ARG A 56 8.89 1.60 17.56
CA ARG A 56 8.82 0.29 18.23
C ARG A 56 7.65 0.32 19.24
N LEU A 57 7.00 -0.77 19.63
CA LEU A 57 6.52 -1.98 18.92
C LEU A 57 5.40 -2.65 19.75
N GLU A 58 4.82 -1.97 20.75
CA GLU A 58 3.83 -2.59 21.64
C GLU A 58 2.41 -2.04 21.44
N SER A 59 2.24 -0.78 21.01
CA SER A 59 0.92 -0.17 20.79
C SER A 59 0.44 -0.19 19.33
N GLU A 60 1.19 -0.81 18.40
CA GLU A 60 0.91 -0.78 16.95
C GLU A 60 0.06 -1.95 16.44
N ARG A 61 -0.12 -3.02 17.23
CA ARG A 61 -0.93 -4.16 16.77
C ARG A 61 -2.39 -3.76 16.50
N ASP A 62 -2.89 -2.77 17.25
CA ASP A 62 -4.25 -2.26 17.13
C ASP A 62 -4.30 -0.90 16.40
N ALA A 63 -3.43 -0.70 15.40
CA ALA A 63 -3.37 0.55 14.65
C ALA A 63 -3.30 0.33 13.13
N VAL A 64 -3.82 1.30 12.36
CA VAL A 64 -3.71 1.32 10.91
C VAL A 64 -2.26 1.60 10.50
N GLN A 65 -1.70 0.69 9.71
CA GLN A 65 -0.30 0.74 9.27
C GLN A 65 -0.17 1.57 7.98
N LEU A 66 0.67 2.61 8.01
CA LEU A 66 1.02 3.40 6.83
C LEU A 66 2.34 2.92 6.25
N LEU A 67 2.27 2.26 5.10
CA LEU A 67 3.43 1.68 4.42
C LEU A 67 3.57 2.27 3.02
N SER A 68 4.81 2.43 2.56
CA SER A 68 5.06 2.70 1.14
C SER A 68 4.81 1.44 0.30
N MET A 69 4.52 1.61 -0.99
CA MET A 69 4.32 0.47 -1.92
C MET A 69 5.51 -0.50 -1.96
N HIS A 70 6.73 0.02 -1.74
CA HIS A 70 7.92 -0.82 -1.67
C HIS A 70 7.96 -1.65 -0.39
N MET A 71 7.63 -1.02 0.75
CA MET A 71 7.64 -1.67 2.05
C MET A 71 6.53 -2.71 2.23
N SER A 72 5.45 -2.62 1.46
CA SER A 72 4.36 -3.59 1.48
C SER A 72 4.68 -4.88 0.72
N LYS A 73 5.78 -4.94 -0.04
CA LYS A 73 6.15 -6.13 -0.83
C LYS A 73 6.35 -7.34 0.07
N GLY A 74 5.60 -8.41 -0.20
CA GLY A 74 5.65 -9.65 0.59
C GLY A 74 4.84 -9.59 1.89
N LEU A 75 4.24 -8.45 2.21
CA LEU A 75 3.24 -8.31 3.26
C LEU A 75 1.84 -8.39 2.64
N GLU A 76 0.85 -8.75 3.45
CA GLU A 76 -0.54 -8.81 3.04
C GLU A 76 -1.42 -8.34 4.19
N ALA A 77 -2.50 -7.63 3.89
CA ALA A 77 -3.43 -7.14 4.87
C ALA A 77 -4.88 -7.50 4.51
N PRO A 78 -5.73 -7.78 5.51
CA PRO A 78 -7.20 -7.80 5.40
C PRO A 78 -7.79 -6.77 4.42
N VAL A 79 -7.48 -5.51 4.70
CA VAL A 79 -8.03 -4.33 4.03
C VAL A 79 -6.85 -3.44 3.67
N VAL A 80 -6.83 -2.95 2.44
CA VAL A 80 -5.79 -2.04 1.95
C VAL A 80 -6.44 -0.80 1.35
N PHE A 81 -5.95 0.36 1.78
CA PHE A 81 -6.26 1.65 1.15
C PHE A 81 -5.06 2.08 0.32
N LEU A 82 -5.21 2.16 -1.00
CA LEU A 82 -4.14 2.61 -1.88
C LEU A 82 -4.19 4.13 -2.03
N VAL A 83 -3.52 4.83 -1.14
CA VAL A 83 -3.43 6.30 -1.14
C VAL A 83 -2.02 6.74 -1.54
N GLY A 84 -1.86 7.23 -2.78
CA GLY A 84 -0.56 7.69 -3.26
C GLY A 84 -0.44 7.76 -4.78
N GLY A 85 0.67 8.31 -5.27
CA GLY A 85 0.96 8.36 -6.71
C GLY A 85 0.07 9.31 -7.51
N LEU A 86 -0.66 10.23 -6.85
CA LEU A 86 -1.49 11.24 -7.52
C LEU A 86 -0.67 12.35 -8.19
N TYR A 87 0.50 12.65 -7.61
CA TYR A 87 1.42 13.67 -8.09
C TYR A 87 2.84 13.12 -8.22
N GLU A 88 3.54 13.51 -9.27
CA GLU A 88 4.98 13.32 -9.38
C GLU A 88 5.71 14.35 -8.50
N LYS A 89 6.66 13.88 -7.70
CA LYS A 89 7.69 14.78 -7.17
C LYS A 89 8.58 15.20 -8.33
N GLY A 90 8.79 16.50 -8.50
CA GLY A 90 9.69 17.04 -9.53
C GLY A 90 11.05 16.32 -9.52
N GLY A 91 11.55 15.97 -10.70
CA GLY A 91 12.79 15.21 -10.86
C GLY A 91 14.00 15.94 -10.26
N GLY A 92 14.85 15.19 -9.55
CA GLY A 92 16.15 15.67 -9.08
C GLY A 92 17.17 15.75 -10.22
N ASP A 93 18.36 16.29 -9.93
CA ASP A 93 19.45 16.54 -10.88
C ASP A 93 20.10 15.27 -11.48
N GLY A 94 19.52 14.08 -11.26
CA GLY A 94 20.06 12.83 -11.76
C GLY A 94 18.98 11.81 -12.10
N ALA A 95 19.22 11.05 -13.16
CA ALA A 95 18.39 9.93 -13.59
C ALA A 95 19.18 8.63 -13.51
N VAL A 96 18.54 7.57 -13.03
CA VAL A 96 19.10 6.22 -13.04
C VAL A 96 18.30 5.39 -14.05
N PHE A 97 18.99 4.70 -14.94
CA PHE A 97 18.38 3.85 -15.96
C PHE A 97 19.33 2.70 -16.32
N HIS A 98 18.85 1.72 -17.08
CA HIS A 98 19.67 0.62 -17.60
C HIS A 98 20.07 0.88 -19.06
N ASP A 99 21.36 0.68 -19.37
CA ASP A 99 21.87 0.75 -20.75
C ASP A 99 21.47 -0.49 -21.59
N GLU A 100 21.84 -0.52 -22.87
CA GLU A 100 21.54 -1.64 -23.77
C GLU A 100 22.17 -2.97 -23.32
N ASP A 101 23.26 -2.91 -22.53
CA ASP A 101 23.92 -4.07 -21.94
C ASP A 101 23.27 -4.49 -20.60
N GLY A 102 22.20 -3.81 -20.16
CA GLY A 102 21.52 -4.06 -18.89
C GLY A 102 22.28 -3.56 -17.66
N ARG A 103 23.27 -2.68 -17.82
CA ARG A 103 24.02 -2.10 -16.71
C ARG A 103 23.30 -0.88 -16.16
N ARG A 104 23.27 -0.78 -14.83
CA ARG A 104 22.70 0.37 -14.13
C ARG A 104 23.61 1.59 -14.26
N VAL A 105 23.12 2.65 -14.90
CA VAL A 105 23.83 3.90 -15.17
C VAL A 105 23.18 5.04 -14.41
N LEU A 106 24.00 5.86 -13.73
CA LEU A 106 23.60 7.14 -13.15
C LEU A 106 24.00 8.26 -14.10
N TYR A 107 23.02 9.01 -14.59
CA TYR A 107 23.20 10.14 -15.48
C TYR A 107 22.93 11.45 -14.73
N LEU A 108 23.96 12.28 -14.57
CA LEU A 108 23.94 13.52 -13.79
C LEU A 108 23.85 14.79 -14.65
N ALA A 109 23.65 14.64 -15.97
CA ALA A 109 23.53 15.76 -16.90
C ALA A 109 22.09 15.87 -17.43
N LYS A 110 21.81 16.93 -18.20
CA LYS A 110 20.53 17.05 -18.91
C LYS A 110 20.47 15.95 -19.99
N PRO A 111 19.51 15.02 -19.94
CA PRO A 111 19.45 13.92 -20.89
C PRO A 111 19.08 14.42 -22.28
N SER A 112 19.59 13.75 -23.31
CA SER A 112 19.11 13.92 -24.68
C SER A 112 17.62 13.52 -24.76
N LYS A 113 16.89 13.96 -25.80
CA LYS A 113 15.47 13.58 -25.94
C LYS A 113 15.26 12.06 -25.97
N ALA A 114 16.15 11.34 -26.65
CA ALA A 114 16.08 9.88 -26.73
C ALA A 114 16.34 9.23 -25.37
N LEU A 115 17.35 9.71 -24.64
CA LEU A 115 17.67 9.20 -23.31
C LEU A 115 16.57 9.52 -22.29
N LYS A 116 15.99 10.73 -22.35
CA LYS A 116 14.85 11.11 -21.50
C LYS A 116 13.66 10.18 -21.71
N ALA A 117 13.32 9.88 -22.96
CA ALA A 117 12.23 8.94 -23.27
C ALA A 117 12.54 7.52 -22.78
N GLN A 118 13.80 7.08 -22.80
CA GLN A 118 14.18 5.78 -22.23
C GLN A 118 14.04 5.76 -20.70
N ILE A 119 14.54 6.79 -20.01
CA ILE A 119 14.41 6.95 -18.56
C ILE A 119 12.93 6.98 -18.15
N GLU A 120 12.10 7.75 -18.86
CA GLU A 120 10.67 7.86 -18.58
C GLU A 120 9.97 6.52 -18.77
N ARG A 121 10.23 5.80 -19.87
CA ARG A 121 9.67 4.46 -20.10
C ARG A 121 10.06 3.46 -19.02
N GLU A 122 11.32 3.45 -18.61
CA GLU A 122 11.80 2.54 -17.55
C GLU A 122 11.16 2.89 -16.19
N GLY A 123 11.05 4.19 -15.89
CA GLY A 123 10.36 4.66 -14.68
C GLY A 123 8.87 4.31 -14.69
N GLU A 124 8.18 4.45 -15.83
CA GLU A 124 6.78 4.04 -16.00
C GLU A 124 6.60 2.54 -15.76
N GLN A 125 7.47 1.70 -16.31
CA GLN A 125 7.44 0.24 -16.09
C GLN A 125 7.66 -0.14 -14.63
N GLU A 126 8.58 0.52 -13.93
CA GLU A 126 8.77 0.28 -12.49
C GLU A 126 7.56 0.74 -11.68
N ASN A 127 6.99 1.90 -12.03
CA ASN A 127 5.77 2.39 -11.40
C ASN A 127 4.58 1.43 -11.59
N GLU A 128 4.41 0.83 -12.77
CA GLU A 128 3.40 -0.21 -13.02
C GLU A 128 3.63 -1.44 -12.13
N ARG A 129 4.88 -1.91 -12.01
CA ARG A 129 5.22 -3.04 -11.13
C ARG A 129 4.90 -2.72 -9.68
N LEU A 130 5.19 -1.50 -9.22
CA LEU A 130 4.88 -1.06 -7.85
C LEU A 130 3.37 -0.96 -7.61
N LEU A 131 2.62 -0.45 -8.58
CA LEU A 131 1.15 -0.43 -8.51
C LEU A 131 0.59 -1.85 -8.46
N TYR A 132 1.08 -2.77 -9.30
CA TYR A 132 0.68 -4.17 -9.25
C TYR A 132 0.96 -4.80 -7.88
N VAL A 133 2.15 -4.55 -7.32
CA VAL A 133 2.45 -4.98 -5.94
C VAL A 133 1.41 -4.40 -4.99
N ALA A 134 1.12 -3.10 -5.05
CA ALA A 134 0.19 -2.45 -4.14
C ALA A 134 -1.26 -2.98 -4.25
N LEU A 135 -1.76 -3.17 -5.47
CA LEU A 135 -3.11 -3.70 -5.75
C LEU A 135 -3.28 -5.14 -5.24
N THR A 136 -2.20 -5.92 -5.23
CA THR A 136 -2.21 -7.33 -4.80
C THR A 136 -1.93 -7.53 -3.31
N ARG A 137 -1.83 -6.47 -2.50
CA ARG A 137 -1.62 -6.61 -1.04
C ARG A 137 -2.90 -6.92 -0.26
N ALA A 138 -4.06 -6.64 -0.83
CA ALA A 138 -5.35 -6.83 -0.19
C ALA A 138 -5.78 -8.30 -0.23
N LYS A 139 -6.16 -8.85 0.93
CA LYS A 139 -6.75 -10.19 1.03
C LYS A 139 -8.25 -10.21 0.77
N ALA A 140 -8.95 -9.16 1.17
CA ALA A 140 -10.41 -9.13 1.10
C ALA A 140 -10.98 -7.84 0.52
N ARG A 141 -10.58 -6.67 1.02
CA ARG A 141 -11.07 -5.38 0.50
C ARG A 141 -9.94 -4.46 0.08
N LEU A 142 -10.08 -3.91 -1.11
CA LEU A 142 -9.17 -2.91 -1.67
C LEU A 142 -9.96 -1.63 -1.93
N TYR A 143 -9.52 -0.54 -1.31
CA TYR A 143 -10.09 0.79 -1.51
C TYR A 143 -9.18 1.61 -2.40
N LEU A 144 -9.74 2.11 -3.49
CA LEU A 144 -9.05 2.88 -4.51
C LEU A 144 -9.70 4.26 -4.64
N PRO A 145 -8.96 5.37 -4.43
CA PRO A 145 -9.51 6.69 -4.69
C PRO A 145 -9.69 6.90 -6.19
N MET A 146 -10.87 7.39 -6.60
CA MET A 146 -11.11 7.87 -7.95
C MET A 146 -11.27 9.39 -7.90
N VAL A 147 -10.40 10.09 -8.62
CA VAL A 147 -10.44 11.55 -8.76
C VAL A 147 -11.06 11.88 -10.11
N THR A 148 -12.26 12.47 -10.06
CA THR A 148 -12.99 12.99 -11.21
C THR A 148 -13.40 14.44 -10.95
N ALA A 149 -13.62 15.21 -12.01
CA ALA A 149 -14.29 16.50 -11.89
C ALA A 149 -15.79 16.27 -12.05
N VAL A 150 -16.62 17.07 -11.38
CA VAL A 150 -18.07 17.04 -11.56
C VAL A 150 -18.53 18.38 -12.14
N ASP A 151 -19.53 18.36 -13.02
CA ASP A 151 -20.17 19.58 -13.51
C ASP A 151 -21.16 20.16 -12.47
N GLU A 152 -21.72 21.34 -12.75
CA GLU A 152 -22.72 21.98 -11.86
C GLU A 152 -24.01 21.16 -11.73
N GLU A 153 -24.23 20.19 -12.62
CA GLU A 153 -25.39 19.29 -12.66
C GLU A 153 -25.09 17.91 -12.05
N GLY A 154 -23.88 17.70 -11.50
CA GLY A 154 -23.45 16.47 -10.83
C GLY A 154 -22.98 15.35 -11.77
N ARG A 155 -22.79 15.60 -13.06
CA ARG A 155 -22.27 14.60 -14.01
C ARG A 155 -20.76 14.51 -13.93
N GLN A 156 -20.26 13.27 -14.02
CA GLN A 156 -18.83 12.99 -14.01
C GLN A 156 -18.16 13.48 -15.30
N LEU A 157 -17.13 14.29 -15.15
CA LEU A 157 -16.26 14.79 -16.21
C LEU A 157 -14.98 13.94 -16.28
N PRO A 158 -14.31 13.91 -17.43
CA PRO A 158 -13.04 13.21 -17.56
C PRO A 158 -12.05 13.63 -16.46
N PRO A 159 -11.26 12.68 -15.95
CA PRO A 159 -10.40 12.91 -14.79
C PRO A 159 -9.39 14.03 -15.07
N PRO A 160 -9.04 14.84 -14.06
CA PRO A 160 -8.00 15.86 -14.20
C PRO A 160 -6.66 15.22 -14.56
N ARG A 161 -5.76 16.00 -15.18
CA ARG A 161 -4.40 15.53 -15.50
C ARG A 161 -3.60 15.27 -14.23
N LEU A 162 -3.69 14.06 -13.70
CA LEU A 162 -2.81 13.55 -12.65
C LEU A 162 -1.39 13.38 -13.23
N SER A 163 -0.38 13.87 -12.51
CA SER A 163 1.02 13.74 -12.93
C SER A 163 1.70 12.49 -12.39
N GLY A 164 1.14 11.85 -11.35
CA GLY A 164 1.75 10.68 -10.74
C GLY A 164 1.41 9.34 -11.40
N SER A 165 2.07 8.28 -10.93
CA SER A 165 1.91 6.91 -11.43
C SER A 165 0.48 6.39 -11.36
N TYR A 166 -0.31 6.84 -10.38
CA TYR A 166 -1.70 6.43 -10.18
C TYR A 166 -2.64 6.88 -11.30
N ARG A 167 -2.19 7.77 -12.21
CA ARG A 167 -2.95 8.21 -13.38
C ARG A 167 -3.56 7.06 -14.17
N LYS A 168 -2.83 5.96 -14.38
CA LYS A 168 -3.33 4.78 -15.13
C LYS A 168 -4.53 4.15 -14.44
N VAL A 169 -4.40 3.87 -13.14
CA VAL A 169 -5.47 3.30 -12.32
C VAL A 169 -6.68 4.24 -12.31
N ASN A 170 -6.47 5.55 -12.11
CA ASN A 170 -7.56 6.52 -12.09
C ASN A 170 -8.34 6.60 -13.41
N ASN A 171 -7.63 6.59 -14.55
CA ASN A 171 -8.27 6.61 -15.87
C ASN A 171 -9.09 5.33 -16.10
N ARG A 172 -8.56 4.17 -15.70
CA ARG A 172 -9.26 2.91 -15.85
C ARG A 172 -10.47 2.79 -14.93
N LEU A 173 -10.37 3.28 -13.69
CA LEU A 173 -11.50 3.39 -12.77
C LEU A 173 -12.61 4.27 -13.35
N PHE A 174 -12.26 5.38 -14.01
CA PHE A 174 -13.23 6.24 -14.68
C PHE A 174 -13.93 5.54 -15.87
N THR A 175 -13.19 4.76 -16.67
CA THR A 175 -13.80 3.93 -17.72
C THR A 175 -14.72 2.86 -17.13
N ILE A 176 -14.33 2.23 -16.03
CA ILE A 176 -15.14 1.21 -15.35
C ILE A 176 -16.40 1.82 -14.71
N SER A 177 -16.30 3.04 -14.18
CA SER A 177 -17.47 3.74 -13.61
C SER A 177 -18.42 4.26 -14.68
N SER A 178 -17.93 4.46 -15.91
CA SER A 178 -18.77 4.78 -17.05
C SER A 178 -19.54 3.54 -17.55
N GLU A 179 -20.74 3.74 -18.10
CA GLU A 179 -21.67 2.67 -18.54
C GLU A 179 -21.13 1.79 -19.68
N GLU A 180 -19.88 2.01 -20.13
CA GLU A 180 -19.25 1.29 -21.24
C GLU A 180 -18.69 -0.10 -20.84
N ASP A 181 -18.46 -0.36 -19.55
CA ASP A 181 -17.91 -1.65 -19.06
C ASP A 181 -18.87 -2.34 -18.08
N GLU A 182 -19.86 -3.07 -18.62
CA GLU A 182 -20.85 -3.83 -17.83
C GLU A 182 -20.19 -4.86 -16.89
N LYS A 183 -18.99 -5.33 -17.19
CA LYS A 183 -18.29 -6.33 -16.38
C LYS A 183 -17.55 -5.65 -15.24
N GLY A 184 -16.87 -4.54 -15.49
CA GLY A 184 -16.20 -3.76 -14.47
C GLY A 184 -17.19 -3.13 -13.46
N ALA A 185 -18.31 -2.60 -13.95
CA ALA A 185 -19.34 -1.99 -13.09
C ALA A 185 -19.95 -2.96 -12.06
N ARG A 186 -19.92 -4.27 -12.35
CA ARG A 186 -20.35 -5.32 -11.40
C ARG A 186 -19.30 -5.60 -10.33
N LEU A 187 -18.02 -5.53 -10.69
CA LEU A 187 -16.90 -5.92 -9.82
C LEU A 187 -16.47 -4.84 -8.84
N PHE A 188 -16.93 -3.60 -9.02
CA PHE A 188 -16.56 -2.46 -8.20
C PHE A 188 -17.80 -1.78 -7.62
N ALA A 189 -17.78 -1.54 -6.31
CA ALA A 189 -18.72 -0.64 -5.66
C ALA A 189 -18.14 0.78 -5.65
N PHE A 190 -18.92 1.75 -6.16
CA PHE A 190 -18.54 3.16 -6.17
C PHE A 190 -19.33 3.91 -5.11
N GLU A 191 -18.61 4.62 -4.23
CA GLU A 191 -19.18 5.49 -3.21
C GLU A 191 -18.68 6.92 -3.44
N GLU A 192 -19.60 7.87 -3.57
CA GLU A 192 -19.25 9.28 -3.72
C GLU A 192 -18.88 9.86 -2.35
N VAL A 193 -17.62 10.26 -2.21
CA VAL A 193 -17.13 10.93 -1.00
C VAL A 193 -16.96 12.41 -1.31
N SER A 194 -17.82 13.24 -0.72
CA SER A 194 -17.70 14.69 -0.82
C SER A 194 -16.44 15.15 -0.07
N CYS A 195 -15.43 15.56 -0.82
CA CYS A 195 -14.28 16.24 -0.28
C CYS A 195 -14.62 17.73 -0.20
N GLU A 196 -14.94 18.24 1.00
CA GLU A 196 -14.92 19.68 1.22
C GLU A 196 -13.56 20.20 0.75
N ALA A 197 -13.56 21.16 -0.19
CA ALA A 197 -12.34 21.67 -0.78
C ALA A 197 -11.43 22.19 0.33
N ALA A 198 -10.49 21.35 0.76
CA ALA A 198 -9.54 21.71 1.79
C ALA A 198 -8.80 22.93 1.26
N ALA A 199 -8.91 24.04 2.01
CA ALA A 199 -8.06 25.20 1.81
C ALA A 199 -6.61 24.71 1.62
N ALA A 200 -5.85 25.41 0.76
CA ALA A 200 -4.46 25.07 0.43
C ALA A 200 -3.72 24.55 1.68
N PRO A 201 -2.99 23.42 1.57
CA PRO A 201 -2.55 22.66 2.74
C PRO A 201 -1.69 23.54 3.64
N GLY A 202 -2.32 24.06 4.71
CA GLY A 202 -1.61 24.51 5.90
C GLY A 202 -1.05 23.30 6.64
N PRO A 203 -0.24 23.50 7.69
CA PRO A 203 0.04 22.40 8.62
C PRO A 203 -1.29 21.76 9.02
N ALA A 204 -1.45 20.47 8.72
CA ALA A 204 -2.70 19.76 8.95
C ALA A 204 -3.08 19.90 10.43
N ASP A 205 -4.23 20.49 10.71
CA ASP A 205 -4.77 20.49 12.06
C ASP A 205 -5.14 19.04 12.40
N LEU A 206 -4.42 18.46 13.35
CA LEU A 206 -4.66 17.10 13.83
C LEU A 206 -5.74 17.06 14.93
N ALA A 207 -6.22 18.22 15.41
CA ALA A 207 -7.27 18.29 16.43
C ALA A 207 -8.56 17.55 16.03
N PRO A 208 -9.04 17.60 14.77
CA PRO A 208 -10.20 16.82 14.34
C PRO A 208 -9.97 15.31 14.43
N LEU A 209 -8.76 14.83 14.07
CA LEU A 209 -8.41 13.41 14.20
C LEU A 209 -8.31 12.97 15.67
N ALA A 210 -7.86 13.87 16.55
CA ALA A 210 -7.81 13.60 17.98
C ALA A 210 -9.19 13.55 18.64
N ALA A 211 -10.19 14.20 18.04
CA ALA A 211 -11.58 14.22 18.49
C ALA A 211 -12.48 13.22 17.73
N LEU A 212 -11.94 12.47 16.77
CA LEU A 212 -12.68 11.49 16.00
C LEU A 212 -13.02 10.30 16.90
N GLU A 213 -14.28 10.19 17.30
CA GLU A 213 -14.81 8.96 17.88
C GLU A 213 -15.19 8.01 16.75
N PRO A 214 -14.55 6.82 16.64
CA PRO A 214 -14.94 5.85 15.64
C PRO A 214 -16.37 5.39 15.91
N ARG A 215 -17.14 5.18 14.84
CA ARG A 215 -18.49 4.64 14.98
C ARG A 215 -18.43 3.31 15.73
N PRO A 216 -19.33 3.05 16.69
CA PRO A 216 -19.28 1.84 17.51
C PRO A 216 -19.36 0.56 16.67
N GLU A 217 -20.03 0.59 15.52
CA GLU A 217 -20.07 -0.54 14.58
C GLU A 217 -18.67 -0.91 14.02
N LEU A 218 -17.74 0.04 13.95
CA LEU A 218 -16.37 -0.18 13.49
C LEU A 218 -15.45 -0.74 14.58
N LEU A 219 -15.88 -0.67 15.84
CA LEU A 219 -15.17 -1.21 16.99
C LEU A 219 -15.63 -2.62 17.37
N GLU A 220 -16.68 -3.14 16.71
CA GLU A 220 -17.13 -4.51 16.91
C GLU A 220 -16.03 -5.49 16.48
N GLU A 221 -15.69 -6.41 17.38
CA GLU A 221 -14.70 -7.45 17.14
C GLU A 221 -15.27 -8.45 16.12
N ARG A 222 -14.96 -8.23 14.84
CA ARG A 222 -15.25 -9.19 13.77
C ARG A 222 -14.17 -10.25 13.76
N ASP A 223 -14.56 -11.53 13.66
CA ASP A 223 -13.64 -12.62 13.34
C ASP A 223 -13.30 -12.56 11.84
N PRO A 224 -12.13 -11.98 11.48
CA PRO A 224 -11.77 -11.81 10.09
C PRO A 224 -11.42 -13.16 9.47
N GLU A 225 -10.91 -14.11 10.27
CA GLU A 225 -10.49 -15.42 9.77
C GLU A 225 -11.69 -16.25 9.31
N ALA A 226 -12.81 -16.20 10.03
CA ALA A 226 -14.04 -16.83 9.59
C ALA A 226 -14.64 -16.17 8.33
N GLU A 227 -14.64 -14.84 8.24
CA GLU A 227 -15.08 -14.12 7.03
C GLU A 227 -14.16 -14.46 5.83
N TYR A 228 -12.84 -14.53 6.04
CA TYR A 228 -11.88 -14.92 5.00
C TYR A 228 -11.91 -16.40 4.68
N ALA A 229 -12.24 -17.29 5.62
CA ALA A 229 -12.43 -18.70 5.33
C ALA A 229 -13.62 -18.88 4.39
N ARG A 230 -14.74 -18.18 4.64
CA ARG A 230 -15.90 -18.16 3.74
C ARG A 230 -15.56 -17.59 2.35
N LEU A 231 -14.86 -16.45 2.29
CA LEU A 231 -14.43 -15.87 1.02
C LEU A 231 -13.42 -16.76 0.28
N ARG A 232 -12.45 -17.37 0.98
CA ARG A 232 -11.52 -18.33 0.36
C ARG A 232 -12.24 -19.56 -0.16
N ALA A 233 -13.22 -20.08 0.57
CA ALA A 233 -14.03 -21.21 0.12
C ALA A 233 -14.85 -20.86 -1.13
N GLY A 234 -15.46 -19.67 -1.17
CA GLY A 234 -16.24 -19.20 -2.33
C GLY A 234 -15.40 -18.78 -3.53
N HIS A 235 -14.13 -18.42 -3.35
CA HIS A 235 -13.27 -17.96 -4.45
C HIS A 235 -12.10 -18.92 -4.74
N ALA A 236 -12.05 -20.08 -4.10
CA ALA A 236 -11.01 -21.07 -4.37
C ALA A 236 -11.11 -21.54 -5.83
N GLY A 237 -10.04 -21.36 -6.60
CA GLY A 237 -9.89 -22.03 -7.88
C GLY A 237 -9.80 -23.54 -7.70
N TYR A 238 -9.94 -24.29 -8.80
CA TYR A 238 -9.72 -25.74 -8.79
C TYR A 238 -8.34 -26.08 -8.22
N PHE A 239 -8.29 -26.66 -7.02
CA PHE A 239 -7.06 -27.21 -6.48
C PHE A 239 -6.90 -28.63 -7.01
N VAL A 240 -5.91 -28.85 -7.88
CA VAL A 240 -5.48 -30.20 -8.26
C VAL A 240 -4.63 -30.73 -7.11
N THR A 241 -5.18 -31.66 -6.32
CA THR A 241 -4.38 -32.39 -5.34
C THR A 241 -3.52 -33.41 -6.08
N SER A 242 -2.24 -33.54 -5.70
CA SER A 242 -1.39 -34.60 -6.24
C SER A 242 -1.89 -35.97 -5.79
N TYR A 243 -1.81 -36.99 -6.65
CA TYR A 243 -2.19 -38.38 -6.36
C TYR A 243 -1.60 -38.92 -5.04
N SER A 244 -0.43 -38.42 -4.63
CA SER A 244 0.24 -38.76 -3.37
C SER A 244 -0.50 -38.31 -2.10
N ARG A 245 -1.42 -37.34 -2.19
CA ARG A 245 -2.26 -36.89 -1.06
C ARG A 245 -3.52 -37.73 -0.87
N MET A 246 -4.11 -38.25 -1.95
CA MET A 246 -5.27 -39.17 -1.88
C MET A 246 -4.91 -40.55 -1.33
N GLY A 247 -3.66 -41.00 -1.49
CA GLY A 247 -3.21 -42.31 -1.02
C GLY A 247 -2.98 -42.43 0.49
N HIS A 248 -2.93 -41.29 1.22
CA HIS A 248 -2.63 -41.28 2.66
C HIS A 248 -3.87 -41.22 3.56
N GLU A 249 -5.08 -41.05 3.01
CA GLU A 249 -6.33 -41.09 3.80
C GLU A 249 -6.87 -42.52 3.99
N ALA A 250 -6.33 -43.52 3.28
CA ALA A 250 -6.82 -44.90 3.32
C ALA A 250 -6.15 -45.80 4.39
N GLY A 251 -5.30 -45.25 5.27
CA GLY A 251 -4.71 -46.07 6.34
C GLY A 251 -3.75 -45.34 7.25
N ALA A 252 -4.26 -44.88 8.39
CA ALA A 252 -3.60 -44.92 9.71
C ALA A 252 -4.47 -44.12 10.70
N ASP A 253 -5.14 -44.81 11.62
CA ASP A 253 -5.49 -44.25 12.92
C ASP A 253 -4.18 -44.05 13.70
N GLU A 254 -3.87 -42.80 14.05
CA GLU A 254 -3.40 -42.32 15.36
C GLU A 254 -2.73 -40.93 15.23
N GLU A 255 -3.36 -39.95 15.89
CA GLU A 255 -2.86 -38.64 16.32
C GLU A 255 -2.05 -37.79 15.31
N ARG A 256 -2.77 -36.91 14.59
CA ARG A 256 -2.23 -35.63 14.07
C ARG A 256 -3.37 -34.66 13.79
N GLU A 257 -3.11 -33.38 14.11
CA GLU A 257 -4.02 -32.23 14.01
C GLU A 257 -5.05 -32.36 12.89
N ALA A 258 -6.32 -32.49 13.28
CA ALA A 258 -7.45 -32.30 12.41
C ALA A 258 -7.50 -30.83 11.97
N THR A 259 -6.68 -30.46 10.99
CA THR A 259 -7.12 -29.47 10.00
C THR A 259 -8.11 -30.21 9.12
N ALA A 260 -9.36 -30.24 9.55
CA ALA A 260 -10.46 -30.69 8.73
C ALA A 260 -10.38 -29.91 7.42
N GLY A 261 -9.94 -30.59 6.36
CA GLY A 261 -10.24 -30.17 5.01
C GLY A 261 -11.74 -30.31 4.87
N GLU A 262 -12.49 -29.30 5.31
CA GLU A 262 -13.88 -29.15 4.91
C GLU A 262 -13.90 -29.28 3.39
N ALA A 263 -14.72 -30.19 2.89
CA ALA A 263 -15.04 -30.26 1.48
C ALA A 263 -15.53 -28.87 1.08
N CYS A 264 -14.66 -28.07 0.45
CA CYS A 264 -15.02 -26.77 -0.05
C CYS A 264 -16.06 -27.01 -1.15
N GLU A 265 -17.34 -26.90 -0.79
CA GLU A 265 -18.39 -26.74 -1.80
C GLU A 265 -18.00 -25.51 -2.62
N TYR A 266 -17.83 -25.73 -3.92
CA TYR A 266 -17.65 -24.65 -4.87
C TYR A 266 -18.90 -23.78 -4.84
N VAL A 267 -18.85 -22.69 -4.08
CA VAL A 267 -19.80 -21.59 -4.21
C VAL A 267 -19.26 -20.76 -5.35
N ALA A 268 -19.98 -20.69 -6.47
CA ALA A 268 -19.59 -19.76 -7.53
C ALA A 268 -19.52 -18.35 -6.93
N PRO A 269 -18.46 -17.55 -7.20
CA PRO A 269 -18.39 -16.19 -6.71
C PRO A 269 -19.66 -15.45 -7.11
N GLY A 270 -20.12 -14.58 -6.22
CA GLY A 270 -21.28 -13.73 -6.49
C GLY A 270 -21.12 -12.95 -7.80
N PRO A 271 -22.22 -12.50 -8.43
CA PRO A 271 -22.15 -11.73 -9.67
C PRO A 271 -21.30 -10.44 -9.56
N ASP A 272 -21.07 -9.95 -8.33
CA ASP A 272 -20.36 -8.71 -8.02
C ASP A 272 -18.95 -8.95 -7.40
N GLU A 273 -18.43 -10.18 -7.51
CA GLU A 273 -17.21 -10.62 -6.84
C GLU A 273 -16.07 -10.90 -7.83
N LEU A 274 -14.85 -10.44 -7.51
CA LEU A 274 -13.65 -10.72 -8.33
C LEU A 274 -13.34 -12.24 -8.36
N PRO A 275 -13.01 -12.81 -9.53
CA PRO A 275 -12.66 -14.23 -9.62
C PRO A 275 -11.37 -14.47 -8.85
N GLY A 276 -11.31 -15.53 -8.04
CA GLY A 276 -10.13 -15.82 -7.23
C GLY A 276 -8.93 -16.36 -8.02
N GLY A 277 -7.77 -16.34 -7.36
CA GLY A 277 -6.53 -16.94 -7.86
C GLY A 277 -5.87 -16.14 -8.99
N ALA A 278 -5.34 -16.85 -10.00
CA ALA A 278 -4.59 -16.23 -11.10
C ALA A 278 -5.42 -15.25 -11.94
N ASN A 279 -6.74 -15.43 -11.99
CA ASN A 279 -7.65 -14.56 -12.75
C ASN A 279 -7.71 -13.14 -12.18
N THR A 280 -7.61 -12.97 -10.85
CA THR A 280 -7.49 -11.63 -10.23
C THR A 280 -6.21 -10.94 -10.69
N GLY A 281 -5.09 -11.68 -10.70
CA GLY A 281 -3.79 -11.14 -11.11
C GLY A 281 -3.78 -10.71 -12.58
N ILE A 282 -4.37 -11.51 -13.47
CA ILE A 282 -4.53 -11.16 -14.89
C ILE A 282 -5.40 -9.92 -15.04
N TYR A 283 -6.55 -9.85 -14.36
CA TYR A 283 -7.42 -8.68 -14.43
C TYR A 283 -6.74 -7.40 -13.93
N LEU A 284 -5.99 -7.48 -12.83
CA LEU A 284 -5.22 -6.33 -12.30
C LEU A 284 -4.07 -5.94 -13.21
N HIS A 285 -3.46 -6.89 -13.91
CA HIS A 285 -2.45 -6.61 -14.92
C HIS A 285 -3.07 -5.90 -16.13
N ASP A 286 -4.20 -6.38 -16.63
CA ASP A 286 -4.93 -5.76 -17.74
C ASP A 286 -5.38 -4.33 -17.38
N LEU A 287 -5.78 -4.11 -16.13
CA LEU A 287 -6.10 -2.77 -15.59
C LEU A 287 -4.93 -1.78 -15.71
N LEU A 288 -3.69 -2.26 -15.68
CA LEU A 288 -2.47 -1.43 -15.75
C LEU A 288 -1.87 -1.34 -17.17
N ALA A 289 -2.19 -2.29 -18.06
CA ALA A 289 -1.56 -2.45 -19.37
C ALA A 289 -2.20 -1.61 -20.49
N GLU A 290 -3.45 -1.16 -20.32
CA GLU A 290 -4.20 -0.30 -21.26
C GLU A 290 -4.14 1.19 -20.89
#